data_AF-A0A954IA80-F1
#
_entry.id   AF-A0A954IA80-F1
#
_cell.length_a   1.000
_cell.length_b   1.000
_cell.length_c   1.000
_cell.angle_alpha   90.00
_cell.angle_beta   90.00
_cell.angle_gamma   90.00
#
_symmetry.space_group_name_H-M   'P 1'
#
loop_
_entity.id
_entity.type
_entity.pdbx_description
1 polymer ?
#
loop_
_entity_poly.entity_id
_entity_poly.type
_entity_poly.pdbx_seq_one_letter_code
_entity_poly.pdbx_strand_id
1 'polypeptide(L)'
;TVKDESSARKSTIVGIASIGLFYVLTLYLGLGAMTSGTLDPTNSNMAAPLLARSMNTWLFAAISAIAFTTVLGTVSGLILASAGAVTHDLISSVLGWQMNDNEKIRIAKISSVIVGAIAIVLGIVFKNMNVSFLVGWAFSVAASANLPSLVMLLFWRKITRQGIIAAVICGMVTSLTWILLSEDSFTKVYGLKAEDALTPFSQPGIVTIPLGFLTLVVVSLMTQPRRSDG
;
A
#
# COMPACT_ATOMS: atom_id res chain seq x y z
N THR A 1 17.19 13.53 -3.75
CA THR A 1 16.53 14.36 -4.78
C THR A 1 17.47 14.48 -5.97
N VAL A 2 17.00 14.17 -7.17
CA VAL A 2 17.84 14.18 -8.40
C VAL A 2 17.86 15.59 -8.98
N LYS A 3 19.02 16.09 -9.39
CA LYS A 3 19.22 17.50 -9.79
C LYS A 3 18.81 17.81 -11.24
N ASP A 4 18.50 16.81 -12.07
CA ASP A 4 18.39 16.98 -13.53
C ASP A 4 17.37 16.02 -14.17
N GLU A 5 16.60 16.49 -15.16
CA GLU A 5 15.50 15.73 -15.79
C GLU A 5 15.98 14.45 -16.49
N SER A 6 17.14 14.50 -17.14
CA SER A 6 17.78 13.34 -17.77
C SER A 6 18.13 12.25 -16.76
N SER A 7 18.60 12.68 -15.59
CA SER A 7 18.92 11.78 -14.48
C SER A 7 17.66 11.20 -13.83
N ALA A 8 16.56 11.97 -13.78
CA ALA A 8 15.26 11.46 -13.34
C ALA A 8 14.74 10.38 -14.29
N ARG A 9 14.80 10.60 -15.62
CA ARG A 9 14.39 9.60 -16.62
C ARG A 9 15.24 8.32 -16.52
N LYS A 10 16.56 8.45 -16.39
CA LYS A 10 17.45 7.31 -16.19
C LYS A 10 17.13 6.55 -14.90
N SER A 11 16.89 7.25 -13.79
CA SER A 11 16.49 6.64 -12.53
C SER A 11 15.17 5.86 -12.66
N THR A 12 14.19 6.40 -13.39
CA THR A 12 12.93 5.72 -13.66
C THR A 12 13.13 4.47 -14.51
N ILE A 13 13.96 4.53 -15.56
CA ILE A 13 14.27 3.37 -16.41
C ILE A 13 14.94 2.27 -15.59
N VAL A 14 15.96 2.62 -14.79
CA VAL A 14 16.65 1.65 -13.92
C VAL A 14 15.67 1.04 -12.93
N GLY A 15 14.81 1.86 -12.31
CA GLY A 15 13.77 1.39 -11.39
C GLY A 15 12.81 0.39 -12.05
N ILE A 16 12.27 0.73 -13.23
CA ILE A 16 11.36 -0.15 -13.98
C ILE A 16 12.08 -1.46 -14.37
N ALA A 17 13.32 -1.37 -14.85
CA ALA A 17 14.10 -2.55 -15.23
C ALA A 17 14.39 -3.47 -14.03
N SER A 18 14.74 -2.90 -12.87
CA SER A 18 14.95 -3.65 -11.63
C SER A 18 13.67 -4.34 -11.15
N ILE A 19 12.52 -3.66 -11.20
CA ILE A 19 11.22 -4.25 -10.86
C ILE A 19 10.86 -5.38 -11.82
N GLY A 20 11.04 -5.17 -13.13
CA GLY A 20 10.80 -6.20 -14.14
C GLY A 20 11.67 -7.43 -13.94
N LEU A 21 12.98 -7.23 -13.70
CA LEU A 21 13.91 -8.31 -13.40
C LEU A 21 13.50 -9.09 -12.14
N PHE A 22 13.10 -8.38 -11.08
CA PHE A 22 12.61 -9.00 -9.86
C PHE A 22 11.37 -9.88 -10.10
N TYR A 23 10.39 -9.42 -10.89
CA TYR A 23 9.21 -10.22 -11.21
C TYR A 23 9.54 -11.48 -12.03
N VAL A 24 10.50 -11.39 -12.95
CA VAL A 24 10.98 -12.57 -13.69
C VAL A 24 11.62 -13.58 -12.72
N LEU A 25 12.49 -13.11 -11.82
CA LEU A 25 13.16 -13.97 -10.85
C LEU A 25 12.18 -14.64 -9.87
N THR A 26 11.17 -13.90 -9.38
CA THR A 26 10.16 -14.46 -8.48
C THR A 26 9.30 -15.52 -9.17
N LEU A 27 8.99 -15.35 -10.45
CA LEU A 27 8.31 -16.37 -11.26
C LEU A 27 9.15 -17.64 -11.38
N TYR A 28 10.44 -17.53 -11.69
CA TYR A 28 11.34 -18.68 -11.76
C TYR A 28 11.45 -19.43 -10.43
N LEU A 29 11.55 -18.71 -9.31
CA LEU A 29 11.56 -19.31 -7.97
C LEU A 29 10.23 -19.99 -7.65
N GLY A 30 9.09 -19.37 -8.01
CA GLY A 30 7.77 -19.98 -7.80
C GLY A 30 7.58 -21.29 -8.58
N LEU A 31 8.00 -21.31 -9.85
CA LEU A 31 7.97 -22.53 -10.67
C LEU A 31 8.93 -23.60 -10.13
N GLY A 32 10.14 -23.22 -9.71
CA GLY A 32 11.08 -24.14 -9.09
C GLY A 32 10.52 -24.78 -7.80
N ALA A 33 9.78 -24.00 -7.00
CA ALA A 33 9.13 -24.49 -5.79
C ALA A 33 8.06 -25.54 -6.14
N MET A 34 7.26 -25.25 -7.17
CA MET A 34 6.21 -26.13 -7.64
C MET A 34 6.75 -27.47 -8.18
N THR A 35 7.79 -27.44 -9.02
CA THR A 35 8.34 -28.66 -9.64
C THR A 35 9.16 -29.52 -8.68
N SER A 36 9.72 -28.92 -7.62
CA SER A 36 10.45 -29.67 -6.58
C SER A 36 9.55 -30.57 -5.72
N GLY A 37 8.22 -30.40 -5.77
CA GLY A 37 7.26 -31.17 -4.97
C GLY A 37 7.32 -30.91 -3.46
N THR A 38 8.15 -29.95 -3.02
CA THR A 38 8.41 -29.71 -1.60
C THR A 38 7.36 -28.83 -0.92
N LEU A 39 6.51 -28.11 -1.70
CA LEU A 39 5.55 -27.13 -1.20
C LEU A 39 4.37 -26.92 -2.16
N ASP A 40 3.26 -26.44 -1.61
CA ASP A 40 2.24 -25.72 -2.37
C ASP A 40 2.58 -24.20 -2.39
N PRO A 41 3.17 -23.67 -3.48
CA PRO A 41 3.54 -22.26 -3.58
C PRO A 41 2.33 -21.32 -3.59
N THR A 42 1.11 -21.82 -3.81
CA THR A 42 -0.10 -20.98 -3.76
C THR A 42 -0.45 -20.58 -2.32
N ASN A 43 0.00 -21.36 -1.33
CA ASN A 43 -0.37 -21.20 0.06
C ASN A 43 0.81 -20.92 1.01
N SER A 44 2.03 -20.75 0.47
CA SER A 44 3.25 -20.53 1.26
C SER A 44 3.94 -19.21 0.94
N ASN A 45 3.99 -18.33 1.95
CA ASN A 45 4.77 -17.07 1.92
C ASN A 45 6.30 -17.30 2.00
N MET A 46 6.73 -18.56 2.08
CA MET A 46 8.14 -18.95 2.30
C MET A 46 8.71 -19.80 1.16
N ALA A 47 8.17 -19.68 -0.06
CA ALA A 47 8.61 -20.47 -1.21
C ALA A 47 10.13 -20.42 -1.44
N ALA A 48 10.74 -19.23 -1.44
CA ALA A 48 12.18 -19.07 -1.68
C ALA A 48 13.08 -19.63 -0.56
N PRO A 49 12.85 -19.34 0.74
CA PRO A 49 13.60 -20.00 1.82
C PRO A 49 13.43 -21.52 1.83
N LEU A 50 12.21 -22.03 1.65
CA LEU A 50 11.96 -23.46 1.74
C LEU A 50 12.54 -24.23 0.54
N LEU A 51 12.56 -23.62 -0.65
CA LEU A 51 13.38 -24.10 -1.77
C LEU A 51 14.87 -24.16 -1.44
N ALA A 52 15.42 -23.13 -0.81
CA ALA A 52 16.81 -23.14 -0.40
C ALA A 52 17.09 -24.27 0.61
N ARG A 53 16.13 -24.54 1.50
CA ARG A 53 16.20 -25.64 2.48
C ARG A 53 16.22 -27.01 1.80
N SER A 54 15.51 -27.22 0.69
CA SER A 54 15.55 -28.50 -0.02
C SER A 54 16.92 -28.80 -0.63
N MET A 55 17.73 -27.76 -0.88
CA MET A 55 19.11 -27.91 -1.35
C MET A 55 20.10 -28.03 -0.18
N ASN A 56 20.09 -27.06 0.75
CA ASN A 56 21.02 -27.02 1.88
C ASN A 56 20.50 -26.12 3.02
N THR A 57 20.56 -26.62 4.26
CA THR A 57 20.21 -25.87 5.48
C THR A 57 20.99 -24.56 5.65
N TRP A 58 22.26 -24.50 5.23
CA TRP A 58 23.05 -23.27 5.26
C TRP A 58 22.49 -22.21 4.31
N LEU A 59 22.04 -22.62 3.12
CA LEU A 59 21.45 -21.71 2.14
C LEU A 59 20.10 -21.17 2.63
N PHE A 60 19.29 -22.01 3.29
CA PHE A 60 18.09 -21.56 3.99
C PHE A 60 18.40 -20.49 5.05
N ALA A 61 19.40 -20.72 5.90
CA ALA A 61 19.80 -19.77 6.94
C ALA A 61 20.28 -18.44 6.32
N ALA A 62 21.12 -18.50 5.29
CA ALA A 62 21.64 -17.33 4.60
C ALA A 62 20.52 -16.49 3.95
N ILE A 63 19.63 -17.12 3.18
CA ILE A 63 18.51 -16.43 2.52
C ILE A 63 17.52 -15.86 3.55
N SER A 64 17.23 -16.61 4.61
CA SER A 64 16.35 -16.13 5.69
C SER A 64 16.96 -14.92 6.41
N ALA A 65 18.26 -14.92 6.68
CA ALA A 65 18.95 -13.81 7.31
C ALA A 65 18.96 -12.55 6.44
N ILE A 66 19.21 -12.70 5.13
CA ILE A 66 19.14 -11.60 4.16
C ILE A 66 17.71 -11.05 4.09
N ALA A 67 16.71 -11.91 3.91
CA ALA A 67 15.31 -11.51 3.86
C ALA A 67 14.88 -10.76 5.12
N PHE A 68 15.24 -11.26 6.30
CA PHE A 68 14.96 -10.62 7.58
C PHE A 68 15.61 -9.24 7.69
N THR A 69 16.89 -9.13 7.33
CA THR A 69 17.64 -7.86 7.36
C THR A 69 17.03 -6.84 6.41
N THR A 70 16.67 -7.26 5.19
CA THR A 70 16.02 -6.37 4.21
C THR A 70 14.65 -5.89 4.68
N VAL A 71 13.82 -6.77 5.25
CA VAL A 71 12.50 -6.41 5.79
C VAL A 71 12.64 -5.41 6.94
N LEU A 72 13.56 -5.63 7.88
CA LEU A 72 13.79 -4.66 8.96
C LEU A 72 14.23 -3.29 8.43
N GLY A 73 15.08 -3.27 7.41
CA GLY A 73 15.50 -2.04 6.74
C GLY A 73 14.33 -1.27 6.11
N THR A 74 13.47 -1.96 5.36
CA THR A 74 12.32 -1.33 4.70
C THR A 74 11.25 -0.89 5.69
N VAL A 75 10.94 -1.72 6.70
CA VAL A 75 9.96 -1.40 7.74
C VAL A 75 10.38 -0.15 8.52
N SER A 76 11.65 -0.04 8.91
CA SER A 76 12.17 1.16 9.59
C SER A 76 11.98 2.43 8.74
N GLY A 77 12.28 2.34 7.44
CA GLY A 77 12.08 3.44 6.50
C GLY A 77 10.62 3.86 6.37
N LEU A 78 9.69 2.89 6.26
CA LEU A 78 8.25 3.15 6.17
C LEU A 78 7.68 3.73 7.47
N ILE A 79 8.13 3.26 8.63
CA ILE A 79 7.71 3.80 9.93
C ILE A 79 8.17 5.25 10.07
N LEU A 80 9.44 5.54 9.73
CA LEU A 80 9.97 6.91 9.81
C LEU A 80 9.25 7.86 8.84
N ALA A 81 8.97 7.41 7.61
CA ALA A 81 8.19 8.19 6.65
C ALA A 81 6.76 8.45 7.16
N SER A 82 6.11 7.44 7.74
CA SER A 82 4.76 7.56 8.31
C SER A 82 4.74 8.51 9.51
N ALA A 83 5.72 8.42 10.41
CA ALA A 83 5.85 9.32 11.54
C ALA A 83 6.11 10.77 11.11
N GLY A 84 6.89 10.97 10.05
CA GLY A 84 7.10 12.26 9.42
C GLY A 84 5.80 12.85 8.87
N ALA A 85 5.02 12.05 8.15
CA ALA A 85 3.71 12.45 7.64
C ALA A 85 2.73 12.80 8.78
N VAL A 86 2.66 12.00 9.85
CA VAL A 86 1.82 12.32 11.02
C VAL A 86 2.24 13.64 11.67
N THR A 87 3.54 13.85 11.86
CA THR A 87 4.06 15.05 12.52
C THR A 87 3.82 16.31 11.67
N HIS A 88 4.10 16.24 10.36
CA HIS A 88 3.97 17.39 9.48
C HIS A 88 2.54 17.63 9.00
N ASP A 89 1.86 16.59 8.49
CA ASP A 89 0.56 16.73 7.85
C ASP A 89 -0.56 16.83 8.89
N LEU A 90 -0.56 15.95 9.89
CA LEU A 90 -1.62 15.91 10.89
C LEU A 90 -1.43 16.99 11.97
N ILE A 91 -0.23 17.09 12.54
CA ILE A 91 -0.02 17.95 13.71
C ILE A 91 0.35 19.38 13.31
N SER A 92 1.28 19.57 12.39
CA SER A 92 1.66 20.93 11.99
C SER A 92 0.66 21.56 11.00
N SER A 93 0.22 20.83 9.98
CA SER A 93 -0.64 21.39 8.91
C SER A 93 -2.13 21.40 9.27
N VAL A 94 -2.67 20.30 9.83
CA VAL A 94 -4.11 20.22 10.19
C VAL A 94 -4.40 20.84 11.56
N LEU A 95 -3.65 20.46 12.61
CA LEU A 95 -3.86 21.01 13.96
C LEU A 95 -3.25 22.40 14.17
N GLY A 96 -2.37 22.85 13.26
CA GLY A 96 -1.78 24.19 13.32
C GLY A 96 -0.79 24.40 14.48
N TRP A 97 -0.29 23.33 15.10
CA TRP A 97 0.63 23.45 16.22
C TRP A 97 2.03 23.87 15.76
N GLN A 98 2.48 25.01 16.26
CA GLN A 98 3.84 25.49 16.13
C GLN A 98 4.72 24.78 17.15
N MET A 99 5.50 23.81 16.68
CA MET A 99 6.36 22.99 17.51
C MET A 99 7.82 23.37 17.31
N ASN A 100 8.58 23.38 18.40
CA ASN A 100 10.03 23.50 18.34
C ASN A 100 10.65 22.19 17.80
N ASP A 101 11.89 22.22 17.29
CA ASP A 101 12.50 21.06 16.63
C ASP A 101 12.65 19.86 17.57
N ASN A 102 12.92 20.10 18.85
CA ASN A 102 12.94 19.07 19.88
C ASN A 102 11.57 18.40 20.09
N GLU A 103 10.48 19.16 19.98
CA GLU A 103 9.10 18.66 20.12
C GLU A 103 8.70 17.84 18.91
N LYS A 104 9.05 18.31 17.69
CA LYS A 104 8.87 17.54 16.45
C LYS A 104 9.56 16.18 16.52
N ILE A 105 10.80 16.14 17.00
CA ILE A 105 11.54 14.88 17.16
C ILE A 105 10.85 13.96 18.19
N ARG A 106 10.37 14.51 19.31
CA ARG A 106 9.67 13.71 20.33
C ARG A 106 8.37 13.12 19.79
N ILE A 107 7.57 13.93 19.09
CA ILE A 107 6.30 13.53 18.49
C ILE A 107 6.52 12.53 17.35
N ALA A 108 7.54 12.73 16.52
CA ALA A 108 7.91 11.76 15.48
C ALA A 108 8.30 10.42 16.11
N LYS A 109 9.09 10.40 17.19
CA LYS A 109 9.43 9.16 17.91
C LYS A 109 8.20 8.44 18.47
N ILE A 110 7.30 9.18 19.13
CA ILE A 110 6.05 8.61 19.67
C ILE A 110 5.19 8.06 18.53
N SER A 111 5.03 8.83 17.44
CA SER A 111 4.29 8.40 16.25
C SER A 111 4.89 7.15 15.63
N SER A 112 6.22 7.04 15.54
CA SER A 112 6.90 5.83 15.06
C SER A 112 6.57 4.61 15.91
N VAL A 113 6.54 4.75 17.25
CA VAL A 113 6.19 3.65 18.16
C VAL A 113 4.73 3.24 17.96
N ILE A 114 3.80 4.20 17.86
CA ILE A 114 2.38 3.92 17.66
C ILE A 114 2.14 3.24 16.32
N VAL A 115 2.69 3.79 15.22
CA VAL A 115 2.58 3.22 13.87
C VAL A 115 3.19 1.81 13.83
N GLY A 116 4.36 1.62 14.46
CA GLY A 116 5.00 0.31 14.58
C GLY A 116 4.15 -0.70 15.36
N ALA A 117 3.56 -0.30 16.49
CA ALA A 117 2.68 -1.16 17.27
C ALA A 117 1.43 -1.59 16.48
N ILE A 118 0.80 -0.65 15.77
CA ILE A 118 -0.35 -0.93 14.88
C ILE A 118 0.07 -1.90 13.78
N ALA A 119 1.22 -1.68 13.13
CA ALA A 119 1.73 -2.56 12.08
C ALA A 119 1.98 -4.00 12.59
N ILE A 120 2.53 -4.16 13.81
CA ILE A 120 2.74 -5.46 14.43
C ILE A 120 1.40 -6.16 14.70
N VAL A 121 0.43 -5.47 15.29
CA VAL A 121 -0.90 -6.03 15.59
C VAL A 121 -1.58 -6.48 14.30
N LEU A 122 -1.62 -5.64 13.27
CA LEU A 122 -2.18 -5.99 11.96
C LEU A 122 -1.42 -7.17 11.34
N GLY A 123 -0.09 -7.19 11.40
CA GLY A 123 0.72 -8.30 10.90
C GLY A 123 0.37 -9.64 11.58
N ILE A 124 0.10 -9.64 12.88
CA ILE A 124 -0.32 -10.84 13.62
C ILE A 124 -1.72 -11.29 13.19
N VAL A 125 -2.66 -10.34 13.03
CA VAL A 125 -4.05 -10.63 12.60
C VAL A 125 -4.08 -11.25 11.20
N PHE A 126 -3.25 -10.74 10.28
CA PHE A 126 -3.25 -11.17 8.88
C PHE A 126 -2.17 -12.22 8.54
N LYS A 127 -1.51 -12.83 9.53
CA LYS A 127 -0.35 -13.73 9.32
C LYS A 127 -0.63 -14.96 8.46
N ASN A 128 -1.88 -15.44 8.45
CA ASN A 128 -2.29 -16.63 7.71
C ASN A 128 -2.68 -16.31 6.25
N MET A 129 -2.72 -15.04 5.87
CA MET A 129 -3.01 -14.63 4.51
C MET A 129 -1.74 -14.66 3.65
N ASN A 130 -1.91 -14.98 2.37
CA ASN A 130 -0.81 -14.87 1.42
C ASN A 130 -0.48 -13.38 1.19
N VAL A 131 0.80 -13.03 1.30
CA VAL A 131 1.31 -11.65 1.23
C VAL A 131 0.94 -10.98 -0.09
N SER A 132 0.82 -11.74 -1.17
CA SER A 132 0.40 -11.23 -2.49
C SER A 132 -0.99 -10.60 -2.44
N PHE A 133 -1.92 -11.16 -1.66
CA PHE A 133 -3.25 -10.56 -1.46
C PHE A 133 -3.19 -9.30 -0.62
N LEU A 134 -2.41 -9.30 0.47
CA LEU A 134 -2.25 -8.11 1.33
C LEU A 134 -1.63 -6.94 0.56
N VAL A 135 -0.63 -7.23 -0.28
CA VAL A 135 -0.03 -6.25 -1.19
C VAL A 135 -1.05 -5.77 -2.21
N GLY A 136 -1.84 -6.68 -2.80
CA GLY A 136 -2.92 -6.34 -3.73
C GLY A 136 -3.99 -5.42 -3.12
N TRP A 137 -4.37 -5.65 -1.86
CA TRP A 137 -5.26 -4.79 -1.09
C TRP A 137 -4.67 -3.41 -0.85
N ALA A 138 -3.42 -3.34 -0.38
CA ALA A 138 -2.73 -2.06 -0.16
C ALA A 138 -2.64 -1.24 -1.46
N PHE A 139 -2.28 -1.85 -2.58
CA PHE A 139 -2.27 -1.18 -3.88
C PHE A 139 -3.66 -0.76 -4.35
N SER A 140 -4.69 -1.58 -4.10
CA SER A 140 -6.06 -1.23 -4.50
C SER A 140 -6.58 -0.02 -3.72
N VAL A 141 -6.30 0.07 -2.42
CA VAL A 141 -6.63 1.24 -1.59
C VAL A 141 -5.86 2.47 -2.06
N ALA A 142 -4.54 2.33 -2.26
CA ALA A 142 -3.69 3.43 -2.72
C ALA A 142 -4.11 3.96 -4.10
N ALA A 143 -4.43 3.06 -5.04
CA ALA A 143 -4.93 3.42 -6.36
C ALA A 143 -6.29 4.12 -6.27
N SER A 144 -7.21 3.60 -5.47
CA SER A 144 -8.55 4.19 -5.32
C SER A 144 -8.53 5.59 -4.73
N ALA A 145 -7.64 5.86 -3.77
CA ALA A 145 -7.52 7.17 -3.14
C ALA A 145 -6.75 8.17 -4.00
N ASN A 146 -5.62 7.77 -4.60
CA ASN A 146 -4.67 8.72 -5.18
C ASN A 146 -4.78 8.85 -6.70
N LEU A 147 -5.09 7.76 -7.41
CA LEU A 147 -5.08 7.75 -8.88
C LEU A 147 -6.12 8.70 -9.48
N PRO A 148 -7.40 8.73 -9.03
CA PRO A 148 -8.38 9.68 -9.54
C PRO A 148 -7.93 11.13 -9.37
N SER A 149 -7.42 11.46 -8.18
CA SER A 149 -6.98 12.81 -7.82
C SER A 149 -5.78 13.27 -8.66
N LEU A 150 -4.74 12.44 -8.79
CA LEU A 150 -3.54 12.76 -9.54
C LEU A 150 -3.80 12.87 -11.05
N VAL A 151 -4.54 11.91 -11.61
CA VAL A 151 -4.86 11.91 -13.05
C VAL A 151 -5.71 13.14 -13.39
N MET A 152 -6.76 13.37 -12.62
CA MET A 152 -7.62 14.52 -12.88
C MET A 152 -6.83 15.82 -12.73
N LEU A 153 -6.00 15.98 -11.68
CA LEU A 153 -5.17 17.19 -11.49
C LEU A 153 -4.32 17.55 -12.72
N LEU A 154 -3.83 16.55 -13.46
CA LEU A 154 -2.99 16.75 -14.64
C LEU A 154 -3.81 17.01 -15.92
N PHE A 155 -4.96 16.37 -16.08
CA PHE A 155 -5.71 16.37 -17.34
C PHE A 155 -6.99 17.23 -17.35
N TRP A 156 -7.49 17.67 -16.20
CA TRP A 156 -8.76 18.39 -16.11
C TRP A 156 -8.67 19.70 -15.33
N ARG A 157 -8.95 20.81 -16.01
CA ARG A 157 -8.81 22.17 -15.45
C ARG A 157 -9.88 22.58 -14.45
N LYS A 158 -11.00 21.83 -14.33
CA LYS A 158 -12.16 22.21 -13.51
C LYS A 158 -12.19 21.56 -12.12
N ILE A 159 -11.03 21.24 -11.58
CA ILE A 159 -10.93 20.52 -10.31
C ILE A 159 -10.95 21.48 -9.14
N THR A 160 -11.59 21.04 -8.06
CA THR A 160 -11.69 21.80 -6.83
C THR A 160 -11.01 21.07 -5.68
N ARG A 161 -10.50 21.82 -4.69
CA ARG A 161 -9.89 21.24 -3.49
C ARG A 161 -10.85 20.30 -2.76
N GLN A 162 -12.13 20.67 -2.69
CA GLN A 162 -13.17 19.84 -2.05
C GLN A 162 -13.43 18.54 -2.84
N GLY A 163 -13.43 18.60 -4.17
CA GLY A 163 -13.57 17.40 -5.01
C GLY A 163 -12.42 16.40 -4.84
N ILE A 164 -11.18 16.89 -4.71
CA ILE A 164 -10.01 16.02 -4.42
C ILE A 164 -10.16 15.36 -3.06
N ILE A 165 -10.47 16.13 -2.00
CA ILE A 165 -10.62 15.59 -0.65
C ILE A 165 -11.75 14.55 -0.60
N ALA A 166 -12.90 14.84 -1.21
CA ALA A 166 -14.02 13.92 -1.27
C ALA A 166 -13.68 12.63 -2.04
N ALA A 167 -12.93 12.73 -3.15
CA ALA A 167 -12.51 11.57 -3.92
C ALA A 167 -11.51 10.69 -3.14
N VAL A 168 -10.54 11.28 -2.47
CA VAL A 168 -9.57 10.56 -1.62
C VAL A 168 -10.28 9.83 -0.49
N ILE A 169 -11.17 10.53 0.25
CA ILE A 169 -11.92 9.94 1.36
C ILE A 169 -12.85 8.84 0.85
N CYS A 170 -13.63 9.11 -0.20
CA CYS A 170 -14.54 8.13 -0.78
C CYS A 170 -13.78 6.90 -1.28
N GLY A 171 -12.70 7.07 -2.04
CA GLY A 171 -11.86 5.99 -2.53
C GLY A 171 -11.23 5.16 -1.42
N MET A 172 -10.74 5.80 -0.35
CA MET A 172 -10.19 5.12 0.82
C MET A 172 -11.26 4.35 1.60
N VAL A 173 -12.39 4.99 1.92
CA VAL A 173 -13.47 4.36 2.71
C VAL A 173 -14.09 3.21 1.93
N THR A 174 -14.45 3.42 0.66
CA THR A 174 -15.08 2.37 -0.16
C THR A 174 -14.15 1.18 -0.37
N SER A 175 -12.86 1.40 -0.63
CA SER A 175 -11.90 0.29 -0.78
C SER A 175 -11.65 -0.44 0.53
N LEU A 176 -11.54 0.27 1.66
CA LEU A 176 -11.37 -0.37 2.96
C LEU A 176 -12.62 -1.15 3.37
N THR A 177 -13.81 -0.57 3.23
CA THR A 177 -15.09 -1.25 3.50
C THR A 177 -15.26 -2.49 2.63
N TRP A 178 -14.91 -2.41 1.35
CA TRP A 178 -14.96 -3.57 0.46
C TRP A 178 -13.98 -4.67 0.88
N ILE A 179 -12.75 -4.32 1.25
CA ILE A 179 -11.75 -5.29 1.73
C ILE A 179 -12.25 -5.97 3.01
N LEU A 180 -12.76 -5.20 3.97
CA LEU A 180 -13.28 -5.76 5.23
C LEU A 180 -14.52 -6.63 5.02
N LEU A 181 -15.37 -6.31 4.04
CA LEU A 181 -16.58 -7.07 3.70
C LEU A 181 -16.36 -8.20 2.67
N SER A 182 -15.11 -8.39 2.22
CA SER A 182 -14.74 -9.44 1.27
C SER A 182 -14.82 -10.83 1.91
N GLU A 183 -15.18 -11.82 1.10
CA GLU A 183 -15.16 -13.24 1.44
C GLU A 183 -13.82 -13.68 2.05
N ASP A 184 -12.70 -13.16 1.53
CA ASP A 184 -11.36 -13.45 2.05
C ASP A 184 -11.17 -12.94 3.48
N SER A 185 -11.68 -11.77 3.82
CA SER A 185 -11.62 -11.23 5.19
C SER A 185 -12.53 -12.02 6.11
N PHE A 186 -13.74 -12.35 5.65
CA PHE A 186 -14.70 -13.13 6.43
C PHE A 186 -14.18 -14.52 6.77
N THR A 187 -13.64 -15.23 5.79
CA THR A 187 -13.14 -16.60 5.97
C THR A 187 -11.77 -16.67 6.65
N LYS A 188 -10.81 -15.81 6.27
CA LYS A 188 -9.41 -15.91 6.73
C LYS A 188 -9.07 -15.04 7.92
N VAL A 189 -9.88 -14.02 8.23
CA VAL A 189 -9.62 -13.06 9.32
C VAL A 189 -10.67 -13.17 10.41
N TYR A 190 -11.95 -13.19 10.06
CA TYR A 190 -13.05 -13.25 11.03
C TYR A 190 -13.48 -14.68 11.41
N GLY A 191 -13.11 -15.69 10.61
CA GLY A 191 -13.50 -17.09 10.83
C GLY A 191 -15.00 -17.35 10.62
N LEU A 192 -15.67 -16.47 9.87
CA LEU A 192 -17.07 -16.56 9.48
C LEU A 192 -17.21 -17.25 8.11
N LYS A 193 -18.42 -17.69 7.79
CA LYS A 193 -18.67 -18.39 6.52
C LYS A 193 -18.69 -17.41 5.35
N ALA A 194 -18.21 -17.87 4.20
CA ALA A 194 -18.16 -17.12 2.94
C ALA A 194 -19.54 -16.58 2.48
N GLU A 195 -20.60 -17.30 2.82
CA GLU A 195 -21.99 -17.01 2.45
C GLU A 195 -22.56 -15.72 3.08
N ASP A 196 -21.95 -15.21 4.16
CA ASP A 196 -22.34 -13.95 4.80
C ASP A 196 -21.63 -12.72 4.19
N ALA A 197 -20.72 -12.92 3.23
CA ALA A 197 -19.97 -11.84 2.61
C ALA A 197 -20.84 -11.04 1.63
N LEU A 198 -20.98 -9.74 1.89
CA LEU A 198 -21.77 -8.81 1.06
C LEU A 198 -21.17 -8.57 -0.34
N THR A 199 -19.88 -8.87 -0.53
CA THR A 199 -19.18 -8.62 -1.79
C THR A 199 -18.51 -9.89 -2.33
N PRO A 200 -18.87 -10.36 -3.54
CA PRO A 200 -18.37 -11.60 -4.12
C PRO A 200 -16.96 -11.51 -4.74
N PHE A 201 -16.32 -10.32 -4.73
CA PHE A 201 -15.01 -10.11 -5.36
C PHE A 201 -13.95 -9.63 -4.37
N SER A 202 -12.82 -10.33 -4.31
CA SER A 202 -11.69 -9.98 -3.43
C SER A 202 -10.88 -8.76 -3.87
N GLN A 203 -11.05 -8.31 -5.12
CA GLN A 203 -10.29 -7.22 -5.72
C GLN A 203 -11.15 -5.94 -5.82
N PRO A 204 -11.08 -5.03 -4.83
CA PRO A 204 -11.96 -3.85 -4.77
C PRO A 204 -11.73 -2.86 -5.92
N GLY A 205 -10.51 -2.83 -6.48
CA GLY A 205 -10.05 -1.78 -7.41
C GLY A 205 -10.89 -1.59 -8.67
N ILE A 206 -11.55 -2.64 -9.18
CA ILE A 206 -12.38 -2.54 -10.39
C ILE A 206 -13.59 -1.63 -10.16
N VAL A 207 -14.14 -1.63 -8.94
CA VAL A 207 -15.34 -0.85 -8.59
C VAL A 207 -14.95 0.46 -7.92
N THR A 208 -13.98 0.44 -7.02
CA THR A 208 -13.64 1.60 -6.18
C THR A 208 -12.90 2.70 -6.94
N ILE A 209 -12.10 2.34 -7.97
CA ILE A 209 -11.38 3.33 -8.79
C ILE A 209 -12.36 4.15 -9.64
N PRO A 210 -13.27 3.57 -10.44
CA PRO A 210 -14.30 4.33 -11.16
C PRO A 210 -15.17 5.19 -10.24
N LEU A 211 -15.51 4.66 -9.06
CA LEU A 211 -16.33 5.37 -8.08
C LEU A 211 -15.59 6.59 -7.51
N GLY A 212 -14.28 6.49 -7.27
CA GLY A 212 -13.42 7.61 -6.92
C GLY A 212 -13.39 8.70 -8.00
N PHE A 213 -13.26 8.31 -9.28
CA PHE A 213 -13.35 9.26 -10.41
C PHE A 213 -14.72 9.93 -10.49
N LEU A 214 -15.81 9.16 -10.36
CA LEU A 214 -17.17 9.68 -10.40
C LEU A 214 -17.41 10.68 -9.25
N THR A 215 -16.99 10.33 -8.04
CA THR A 215 -17.09 11.21 -6.86
C THR A 215 -16.32 12.50 -7.08
N LEU A 216 -15.10 12.42 -7.62
CA LEU A 216 -14.28 13.59 -7.95
C LEU A 216 -14.99 14.51 -8.94
N VAL A 217 -15.54 13.93 -10.01
CA VAL A 217 -16.27 14.66 -11.07
C VAL A 217 -17.49 15.35 -10.50
N VAL A 218 -18.36 14.61 -9.82
CA VAL A 218 -19.62 15.14 -9.27
C VAL A 218 -19.35 16.27 -8.28
N VAL A 219 -18.48 16.03 -7.29
CA VAL A 219 -18.18 17.03 -6.27
C VAL A 219 -17.50 18.24 -6.90
N SER A 220 -16.51 18.04 -7.78
CA SER A 220 -15.83 19.17 -8.44
C SER A 220 -16.75 20.02 -9.32
N LEU A 221 -17.79 19.43 -9.93
CA LEU A 221 -18.80 20.18 -10.66
C LEU A 221 -19.72 20.96 -9.71
N MET A 222 -20.05 20.40 -8.55
CA MET A 222 -20.91 21.04 -7.55
C MET A 222 -20.22 22.15 -6.76
N THR A 223 -18.91 22.02 -6.50
CA THR A 223 -18.13 22.98 -5.69
C THR A 223 -17.29 23.94 -6.53
N GLN A 224 -17.55 24.03 -7.83
CA GLN A 224 -16.90 25.01 -8.71
C GLN A 224 -17.17 26.43 -8.17
N PRO A 225 -16.13 27.26 -7.99
CA PRO A 225 -16.34 28.67 -7.68
C PRO A 225 -17.22 29.27 -8.77
N ARG A 226 -18.33 29.95 -8.39
CA ARG A 226 -19.05 30.80 -9.34
C ARG A 226 -18.04 31.76 -9.92
N ARG A 227 -17.82 31.66 -11.24
CA ARG A 227 -17.05 32.64 -12.00
C ARG A 227 -17.64 34.02 -11.66
N SER A 228 -16.89 34.86 -10.97
CA SER A 228 -17.26 36.27 -10.81
C SER A 228 -17.09 36.90 -12.19
N ASP A 229 -18.16 36.90 -12.97
CA ASP A 229 -18.28 37.80 -14.12
C ASP A 229 -18.59 39.18 -13.54
N GLY A 230 -17.67 40.13 -13.72
CA GLY A 230 -17.77 41.52 -13.25
C GLY A 230 -16.39 42.14 -13.07
#